data_AF-A0AAE1PI93-F1
#
_entry.id   AF-A0AAE1PI93-F1
#
_cell.length_a   1.000
_cell.length_b   1.000
_cell.length_c   1.000
_cell.angle_alpha   90.00
_cell.angle_beta   90.00
_cell.angle_gamma   90.00
#
_symmetry.space_group_name_H-M   'P 1'
#
loop_
_entity.id
_entity.type
_entity.pdbx_description
1 polymer ?
#
loop_
_entity_poly.entity_id
_entity_poly.type
_entity_poly.pdbx_seq_one_letter_code
_entity_poly.pdbx_strand_id
1 'polypeptide(L)'
;MPRHLTLPHMRLLTKLPAYGITIKQTENLKQWIKNFLTGRKQSVKINGEISDSVNVPQGSVMGPLMSILFVNDLPDNLHNPTLMYADDTKMFSIKKQRLILDPPNTTTLQQDLTRFQSWANNMRMKLNPTKFKTMHLGRSNPLQEYTMLLDDNTQHHIMTTTEEKDLGVIVDSGLTFSKYIQTQINKANNVLRAIKHTF
;
A
#
# COMPACT_ATOMS: atom_id res chain seq x y z
N MET A 1 -7.13 -1.17 -17.71
CA MET A 1 -7.95 -0.29 -16.85
C MET A 1 -7.02 0.63 -16.07
N PRO A 2 -7.20 1.95 -16.08
CA PRO A 2 -6.29 2.86 -15.40
C PRO A 2 -6.49 2.74 -13.88
N ARG A 3 -5.38 2.56 -13.16
CA ARG A 3 -5.34 2.52 -11.69
C ARG A 3 -5.55 3.94 -11.17
N HIS A 4 -6.79 4.38 -11.10
CA HIS A 4 -7.14 5.58 -10.36
C HIS A 4 -7.17 5.23 -8.87
N LEU A 5 -6.02 5.35 -8.19
CA LEU A 5 -6.02 5.71 -6.78
C LEU A 5 -6.50 7.17 -6.72
N THR A 6 -7.80 7.38 -6.88
CA THR A 6 -8.42 8.66 -6.55
C THR A 6 -8.48 8.68 -5.05
N LEU A 7 -7.40 9.17 -4.42
CA LEU A 7 -7.47 9.53 -3.01
C LEU A 7 -8.70 10.44 -2.86
N PRO A 8 -9.59 10.19 -1.91
CA PRO A 8 -10.71 11.08 -1.67
C PRO A 8 -10.16 12.35 -1.02
N HIS A 9 -9.76 13.28 -1.88
CA HIS A 9 -8.94 14.45 -1.56
C HIS A 9 -9.51 15.31 -0.43
N MET A 10 -10.85 15.31 -0.26
CA MET A 10 -11.52 16.00 0.83
C MET A 10 -11.23 15.40 2.22
N ARG A 11 -10.98 14.09 2.32
CA ARG A 11 -10.58 13.43 3.58
C ARG A 11 -9.15 13.77 3.99
N LEU A 12 -8.27 14.09 3.04
CA LEU A 12 -6.93 14.56 3.39
C LEU A 12 -6.98 15.92 4.09
N LEU A 13 -7.83 16.83 3.59
CA LEU A 13 -7.99 18.17 4.16
C LEU A 13 -8.46 18.14 5.62
N THR A 14 -9.25 17.12 6.01
CA THR A 14 -9.68 16.96 7.41
C THR A 14 -8.56 16.50 8.34
N LYS A 15 -7.48 15.91 7.81
CA LYS A 15 -6.33 15.42 8.58
C LYS A 15 -5.26 16.49 8.84
N LEU A 16 -5.14 17.48 7.96
CA LEU A 16 -4.12 18.54 8.05
C LEU A 16 -4.01 19.20 9.44
N PRO A 17 -5.13 19.54 10.14
CA PRO A 17 -5.04 20.14 11.46
C PRO A 17 -4.36 19.25 12.51
N ALA A 18 -4.52 17.93 12.42
CA ALA A 18 -3.88 16.97 13.33
C ALA A 18 -2.35 16.95 13.16
N TYR A 19 -1.84 17.34 11.98
CA TYR A 19 -0.41 17.52 11.71
C TYR A 19 0.10 18.94 12.05
N GLY A 20 -0.68 19.75 12.77
CA GLY A 20 -0.30 21.13 13.14
C GLY A 20 -0.53 22.16 12.04
N ILE A 21 -1.08 21.77 10.89
CA ILE A 21 -1.42 22.67 9.77
C ILE A 21 -2.78 23.33 10.08
N THR A 22 -2.77 24.33 10.97
CA THR A 22 -3.98 24.95 11.56
C THR A 22 -4.47 26.21 10.83
N ILE A 23 -5.78 26.44 10.93
CA ILE A 23 -6.61 27.35 10.13
C ILE A 23 -6.09 28.81 10.07
N LYS A 24 -5.55 29.35 11.18
CA LYS A 24 -5.15 30.78 11.23
C LYS A 24 -3.94 31.15 10.36
N GLN A 25 -3.13 30.18 9.94
CA GLN A 25 -1.94 30.41 9.09
C GLN A 25 -2.10 29.84 7.67
N THR A 26 -3.21 29.16 7.37
CA THR A 26 -3.25 28.20 6.25
C THR A 26 -4.48 28.25 5.36
N GLU A 27 -5.33 29.28 5.40
CA GLU A 27 -6.45 29.34 4.45
C GLU A 27 -5.96 29.34 2.98
N ASN A 28 -4.91 30.11 2.71
CA ASN A 28 -4.22 30.09 1.41
C ASN A 28 -3.61 28.73 1.09
N LEU A 29 -3.00 28.05 2.08
CA LEU A 29 -2.38 26.74 1.88
C LEU A 29 -3.44 25.64 1.66
N LYS A 30 -4.53 25.65 2.40
CA LYS A 30 -5.65 24.71 2.24
C LYS A 30 -6.33 24.91 0.90
N GLN A 31 -6.56 26.15 0.49
CA GLN A 31 -7.09 26.45 -0.83
C GLN A 31 -6.11 26.04 -1.93
N TRP A 32 -4.80 26.24 -1.72
CA TRP A 32 -3.77 25.76 -2.64
C TRP A 32 -3.76 24.23 -2.73
N ILE A 33 -3.80 23.50 -1.61
CA ILE A 33 -3.86 22.03 -1.57
C ILE A 33 -5.15 21.55 -2.24
N LYS A 34 -6.29 22.18 -1.97
CA LYS A 34 -7.57 21.88 -2.62
C LYS A 34 -7.45 22.05 -4.13
N ASN A 35 -6.97 23.20 -4.60
CA ASN A 35 -6.72 23.45 -6.03
C ASN A 35 -5.71 22.49 -6.64
N PHE A 36 -4.70 22.06 -5.86
CA PHE A 36 -3.73 21.06 -6.27
C PHE A 36 -4.35 19.67 -6.39
N LEU A 37 -5.33 19.34 -5.57
CA LEU A 37 -5.96 18.03 -5.58
C LEU A 37 -7.15 17.95 -6.55
N THR A 38 -7.79 19.08 -6.88
CA THR A 38 -9.02 19.08 -7.70
C THR A 38 -8.84 19.82 -9.02
N GLY A 39 -9.33 19.23 -10.12
CA GLY A 39 -9.54 19.95 -11.39
C GLY A 39 -8.26 20.37 -12.13
N ARG A 40 -7.08 19.88 -11.74
CA ARG A 40 -5.85 20.19 -12.47
C ARG A 40 -5.81 19.47 -13.81
N LYS A 41 -5.47 20.24 -14.84
CA LYS A 41 -5.10 19.76 -16.16
C LYS A 41 -3.63 20.09 -16.45
N GLN A 42 -2.99 19.31 -17.29
CA GLN A 42 -1.63 19.49 -17.77
C GLN A 42 -1.62 19.47 -19.29
N SER A 43 -0.84 20.37 -19.88
CA SER A 43 -0.46 20.37 -21.30
C SER A 43 1.05 20.40 -21.41
N VAL A 44 1.61 19.88 -22.50
CA VAL A 44 3.04 19.93 -22.80
C VAL A 44 3.27 21.00 -23.87
N LYS A 45 4.30 21.84 -23.70
CA LYS A 45 4.71 22.83 -24.70
C LYS A 45 6.05 22.43 -25.30
N ILE A 46 6.12 22.26 -26.62
CA ILE A 46 7.35 21.97 -27.36
C ILE A 46 7.44 22.97 -28.52
N ASN A 47 8.55 23.68 -28.63
CA ASN A 47 8.83 24.61 -29.73
C ASN A 47 7.71 25.63 -30.04
N GLY A 48 6.97 26.06 -29.01
CA GLY A 48 5.89 27.03 -29.17
C GLY A 48 4.49 26.42 -29.27
N GLU A 49 4.37 25.15 -29.66
CA GLU A 49 3.09 24.45 -29.74
C GLU A 49 2.71 23.81 -28.40
N ILE A 50 1.42 23.86 -28.06
CA ILE A 50 0.86 23.38 -26.80
C ILE A 50 -0.07 22.21 -27.10
N SER A 51 0.12 21.09 -26.39
CA SER A 51 -0.78 19.93 -26.50
C SER A 51 -2.15 20.19 -25.88
N ASP A 52 -3.12 19.36 -26.25
CA ASP A 52 -4.39 19.28 -25.52
C ASP A 52 -4.16 19.06 -24.02
N SER A 53 -5.03 19.70 -23.23
CA SER A 53 -5.00 19.60 -21.77
C SER A 53 -5.57 18.26 -21.31
N VAL A 54 -4.69 17.40 -20.81
CA VAL A 54 -5.06 16.13 -20.17
C VAL A 54 -5.23 16.33 -18.66
N ASN A 55 -5.97 15.45 -17.98
CA ASN A 55 -5.91 15.41 -16.51
C ASN A 55 -4.47 15.16 -16.08
N VAL A 56 -4.01 15.83 -15.01
CA VAL A 56 -2.62 15.72 -14.55
C VAL A 56 -2.24 14.23 -14.40
N PRO A 57 -1.28 13.72 -15.19
CA PRO A 57 -0.75 12.38 -14.98
C PRO A 57 -0.12 12.28 -13.59
N GLN A 58 -0.26 11.12 -12.94
CA GLN A 58 0.46 10.77 -11.71
C GLN A 58 1.95 11.12 -11.87
N GLY A 59 2.54 11.81 -10.87
CA GLY A 59 3.95 12.21 -10.93
C GLY A 59 4.27 13.60 -10.40
N SER A 60 3.29 14.32 -9.83
CA SER A 60 3.58 15.58 -9.14
C SER A 60 4.48 15.35 -7.91
N VAL A 61 5.46 16.22 -7.70
CA VAL A 61 6.39 16.18 -6.55
C VAL A 61 5.67 16.09 -5.20
N MET A 62 4.50 16.74 -5.06
CA MET A 62 3.72 16.77 -3.83
C MET A 62 2.79 15.55 -3.67
N GLY A 63 2.56 14.76 -4.73
CA GLY A 63 1.66 13.60 -4.70
C GLY A 63 2.07 12.53 -3.69
N PRO A 64 3.36 12.11 -3.64
CA PRO A 64 3.87 11.19 -2.63
C PRO A 64 3.67 11.71 -1.20
N LEU A 65 3.97 12.99 -0.93
CA LEU A 65 3.77 13.56 0.41
C LEU A 65 2.30 13.50 0.85
N MET A 66 1.39 13.87 -0.06
CA MET A 66 -0.06 13.82 0.21
C MET A 66 -0.54 12.39 0.45
N SER A 67 0.05 11.40 -0.24
CA SER A 67 -0.27 9.98 -0.03
C SER A 67 0.21 9.50 1.34
N ILE A 68 1.42 9.89 1.77
CA ILE A 68 1.94 9.56 3.10
C ILE A 68 1.06 10.18 4.20
N LEU A 69 0.80 11.49 4.12
CA LEU A 69 -0.08 12.17 5.08
C LEU A 69 -1.48 11.56 5.15
N PHE A 70 -1.96 10.97 4.06
CA PHE A 70 -3.27 10.34 4.01
C PHE A 70 -3.33 9.03 4.79
N VAL A 71 -2.28 8.22 4.74
CA VAL A 71 -2.26 6.86 5.31
C VAL A 71 -1.60 6.77 6.69
N ASN A 72 -0.90 7.83 7.13
CA ASN A 72 -0.03 7.78 8.30
C ASN A 72 -0.73 7.53 9.65
N ASP A 73 -2.05 7.75 9.74
CA ASP A 73 -2.88 7.44 10.93
C ASP A 73 -3.43 6.01 10.93
N LEU A 74 -3.22 5.23 9.86
CA LEU A 74 -3.67 3.84 9.80
C LEU A 74 -3.12 3.00 10.96
N PRO A 75 -1.80 3.01 11.27
CA PRO A 75 -1.24 2.19 12.35
C PRO A 75 -1.83 2.49 13.72
N ASP A 76 -2.26 3.73 13.97
CA ASP A 76 -2.87 4.14 15.24
C ASP A 76 -4.17 3.38 15.55
N ASN A 77 -4.79 2.78 14.53
CA ASN A 77 -6.03 2.01 14.65
C ASN A 77 -5.81 0.49 14.79
N LEU A 78 -4.56 0.02 14.76
CA LEU A 78 -4.20 -1.40 14.71
C LEU A 78 -3.45 -1.83 15.98
N HIS A 79 -3.62 -3.09 16.39
CA HIS A 79 -2.95 -3.60 17.60
C HIS A 79 -1.59 -4.23 17.29
N ASN A 80 -1.47 -4.90 16.15
CA ASN A 80 -0.25 -5.57 15.76
C ASN A 80 0.74 -4.60 15.09
N PRO A 81 2.04 -4.88 15.21
CA PRO A 81 3.07 -4.19 14.43
C PRO A 81 2.70 -4.08 12.96
N THR A 82 2.80 -2.86 12.43
CA THR A 82 2.45 -2.53 11.05
C THR A 82 3.63 -1.82 10.40
N LEU A 83 4.05 -2.32 9.23
CA LEU A 83 5.06 -1.69 8.38
C LEU A 83 4.37 -1.10 7.15
N MET A 84 4.73 0.13 6.82
CA MET A 84 4.15 0.84 5.70
C MET A 84 5.25 1.42 4.82
N TYR A 85 5.03 1.33 3.52
CA TYR A 85 5.85 1.99 2.51
C TYR A 85 4.96 2.44 1.35
N ALA A 86 4.77 3.76 1.21
CA ALA A 86 3.81 4.32 0.26
C ALA A 86 2.41 3.66 0.40
N ASP A 87 1.95 2.93 -0.61
CA ASP A 87 0.68 2.20 -0.61
C ASP A 87 0.78 0.75 -0.10
N ASP A 88 1.99 0.21 0.07
CA ASP A 88 2.21 -1.13 0.62
C ASP A 88 2.11 -1.11 2.15
N THR A 89 1.19 -1.90 2.70
CA THR A 89 1.00 -2.07 4.15
C THR A 89 1.13 -3.54 4.53
N LYS A 90 1.84 -3.82 5.63
CA LYS A 90 2.04 -5.17 6.17
C LYS A 90 1.74 -5.17 7.65
N MET A 91 0.88 -6.08 8.07
CA MET A 91 0.56 -6.33 9.46
C MET A 91 1.10 -7.71 9.83
N PHE A 92 1.74 -7.86 10.98
CA PHE A 92 2.27 -9.15 11.40
C PHE A 92 2.07 -9.37 12.90
N SER A 93 1.71 -10.60 13.26
CA SER A 93 1.58 -11.03 14.65
C SER A 93 2.64 -12.08 14.96
N ILE A 94 3.31 -11.90 16.10
CA ILE A 94 4.34 -12.81 16.58
C ILE A 94 3.74 -13.61 17.73
N LYS A 95 3.38 -14.87 17.48
CA LYS A 95 3.00 -15.81 18.54
C LYS A 95 4.26 -16.46 19.11
N LYS A 96 4.62 -16.11 20.35
CA LYS A 96 5.80 -16.68 21.05
C LYS A 96 5.60 -18.12 21.51
N GLN A 97 4.35 -18.57 21.63
CA GLN A 97 4.00 -19.90 22.14
C GLN A 97 2.88 -20.50 21.30
N ARG A 98 2.90 -21.83 21.15
CA ARG A 98 1.85 -22.62 20.48
C ARG A 98 0.63 -22.74 21.39
N LEU A 99 0.05 -21.61 21.79
CA LEU A 99 -1.23 -21.61 22.49
C LEU A 99 -2.34 -21.68 21.44
N ILE A 100 -3.18 -22.69 21.64
CA ILE A 100 -4.54 -22.97 21.15
C ILE A 100 -4.94 -22.23 19.86
N LEU A 101 -5.45 -22.97 18.88
CA LEU A 101 -6.14 -22.39 17.73
C LEU A 101 -7.26 -21.47 18.24
N ASP A 102 -6.97 -20.18 18.28
CA ASP A 102 -8.00 -19.16 18.39
C ASP A 102 -8.94 -19.38 17.20
N PRO A 103 -10.27 -19.39 17.40
CA PRO A 103 -11.21 -19.41 16.29
C PRO A 103 -10.80 -18.36 15.23
N PRO A 104 -10.98 -18.63 13.92
CA PRO A 104 -10.46 -17.78 12.84
C PRO A 104 -10.76 -16.29 13.00
N ASN A 105 -11.94 -15.99 13.53
CA ASN A 105 -12.47 -14.65 13.72
C ASN A 105 -11.98 -13.93 15.00
N THR A 106 -11.12 -14.56 15.79
CA THR A 106 -10.71 -14.04 17.11
C THR A 106 -9.22 -13.70 17.20
N THR A 107 -8.44 -14.02 16.15
CA THR A 107 -7.03 -13.61 16.14
C THR A 107 -6.88 -12.09 16.05
N THR A 108 -5.85 -11.56 16.70
CA THR A 108 -5.56 -10.12 16.66
C THR A 108 -5.34 -9.62 15.23
N LEU A 109 -4.76 -10.44 14.34
CA LEU A 109 -4.61 -10.09 12.92
C LEU A 109 -5.95 -10.01 12.18
N GLN A 110 -6.90 -10.90 12.46
CA GLN A 110 -8.23 -10.80 11.85
C GLN A 110 -8.98 -9.56 12.37
N GLN A 111 -8.81 -9.20 13.64
CA GLN A 111 -9.36 -7.97 14.21
C GLN A 111 -8.74 -6.72 13.57
N ASP A 112 -7.43 -6.70 13.36
CA ASP A 112 -6.74 -5.60 12.68
C ASP A 112 -7.13 -5.49 11.22
N LEU A 113 -7.32 -6.62 10.51
CA LEU A 113 -7.85 -6.62 9.16
C LEU A 113 -9.25 -6.00 9.11
N THR A 114 -10.14 -6.36 10.04
CA THR A 114 -11.47 -5.74 10.15
C THR A 114 -11.38 -4.24 10.43
N ARG A 115 -10.49 -3.80 11.33
CA ARG A 115 -10.25 -2.38 11.63
C ARG A 115 -9.69 -1.63 10.44
N PHE A 116 -8.77 -2.24 9.70
CA PHE A 116 -8.23 -1.72 8.44
C PHE A 116 -9.37 -1.52 7.42
N GLN A 117 -10.28 -2.48 7.28
CA GLN A 117 -11.44 -2.34 6.39
C GLN A 117 -12.36 -1.19 6.84
N SER A 118 -12.67 -1.08 8.12
CA SER A 118 -13.45 0.04 8.65
C SER A 118 -12.77 1.40 8.42
N TRP A 119 -11.47 1.48 8.65
CA TRP A 119 -10.67 2.67 8.36
C TRP A 119 -10.73 3.03 6.87
N ALA A 120 -10.52 2.06 5.97
CA ALA A 120 -10.58 2.28 4.53
C ALA A 120 -11.95 2.79 4.09
N ASN A 121 -13.04 2.22 4.63
CA ASN A 121 -14.41 2.67 4.36
C ASN A 121 -14.65 4.11 4.84
N ASN A 122 -14.20 4.45 6.05
CA ASN A 122 -14.29 5.82 6.58
C ASN A 122 -13.50 6.80 5.71
N MET A 123 -12.32 6.38 5.28
CA MET A 123 -11.44 7.10 4.38
C MET A 123 -11.93 7.06 2.93
N ARG A 124 -13.04 6.41 2.59
CA ARG A 124 -13.58 6.27 1.21
C ARG A 124 -12.57 5.64 0.23
N MET A 125 -11.71 4.75 0.72
CA MET A 125 -10.80 3.96 -0.10
C MET A 125 -11.46 2.66 -0.52
N LYS A 126 -11.34 2.32 -1.80
CA LYS A 126 -11.74 1.00 -2.31
C LYS A 126 -10.57 0.03 -2.18
N LEU A 127 -10.74 -0.98 -1.34
CA LEU A 127 -9.78 -2.08 -1.22
C LEU A 127 -9.94 -3.05 -2.39
N ASN A 128 -8.86 -3.71 -2.76
CA ASN A 128 -8.89 -4.83 -3.71
C ASN A 128 -8.54 -6.13 -2.97
N PRO A 129 -9.54 -6.90 -2.50
CA PRO A 129 -9.34 -8.11 -1.71
C PRO A 129 -8.41 -9.13 -2.38
N THR A 130 -8.46 -9.24 -3.71
CA THR A 130 -7.61 -10.19 -4.48
C THR A 130 -6.10 -9.91 -4.37
N LYS A 131 -5.73 -8.68 -4.00
CA LYS A 131 -4.33 -8.28 -3.79
C LYS A 131 -3.83 -8.55 -2.37
N PHE A 132 -4.71 -8.83 -1.42
CA PHE A 132 -4.30 -9.20 -0.07
C PHE A 132 -3.77 -10.63 -0.11
N LYS A 133 -2.68 -10.85 0.62
CA LYS A 133 -1.97 -12.12 0.70
C LYS A 133 -1.56 -12.36 2.15
N THR A 134 -1.62 -13.62 2.57
CA THR A 134 -1.13 -14.07 3.88
C THR A 134 0.06 -14.97 3.68
N MET A 135 1.17 -14.69 4.37
CA MET A 135 2.34 -15.57 4.40
C MET A 135 2.56 -16.05 5.82
N HIS A 136 2.61 -17.37 6.00
CA HIS A 136 2.90 -17.97 7.30
C HIS A 136 4.39 -18.21 7.45
N LEU A 137 4.97 -17.64 8.51
CA LEU A 137 6.38 -17.78 8.84
C LEU A 137 6.54 -18.63 10.10
N GLY A 138 7.58 -19.49 10.10
CA GLY A 138 7.97 -20.32 11.24
C GLY A 138 7.29 -21.69 11.28
N ARG A 139 8.02 -22.68 11.85
CA ARG A 139 7.59 -24.09 11.88
C ARG A 139 6.37 -24.36 12.76
N SER A 140 6.15 -23.53 13.78
CA SER A 140 5.05 -23.67 14.74
C SER A 140 3.84 -22.79 14.41
N ASN A 141 3.76 -22.29 13.17
CA ASN A 141 2.65 -21.43 12.75
C ASN A 141 1.35 -22.24 12.64
N PRO A 142 0.22 -21.76 13.21
CA PRO A 142 -1.05 -22.46 13.14
C PRO A 142 -1.71 -22.46 11.75
N LEU A 143 -1.13 -21.78 10.76
CA LEU A 143 -1.67 -21.66 9.40
C LEU A 143 -3.10 -21.09 9.37
N GLN A 144 -3.31 -20.06 10.20
CA GLN A 144 -4.62 -19.44 10.35
C GLN A 144 -5.11 -18.81 9.04
N GLU A 145 -6.33 -19.13 8.64
CA GLU A 145 -6.99 -18.45 7.52
C GLU A 145 -7.64 -17.13 7.95
N TYR A 146 -7.66 -16.17 7.02
CA TYR A 146 -8.20 -14.82 7.21
C TYR A 146 -9.21 -14.48 6.14
N THR A 147 -10.21 -13.67 6.49
CA THR A 147 -11.27 -13.26 5.57
C THR A 147 -11.48 -11.75 5.57
N MET A 148 -11.92 -11.21 4.44
CA MET A 148 -12.36 -9.84 4.28
C MET A 148 -13.83 -9.79 3.90
N LEU A 149 -14.58 -8.82 4.41
CA LEU A 149 -15.95 -8.55 3.95
C LEU A 149 -15.94 -7.79 2.62
N LEU A 150 -16.75 -8.24 1.67
CA LEU A 150 -17.00 -7.57 0.39
C LEU A 150 -18.18 -6.59 0.49
N ASP A 151 -18.34 -5.74 -0.53
CA ASP A 151 -19.41 -4.73 -0.60
C ASP A 151 -20.83 -5.35 -0.56
N ASP A 152 -20.97 -6.60 -0.99
CA ASP A 152 -22.21 -7.39 -0.96
C ASP A 152 -22.40 -8.19 0.34
N ASN A 153 -21.58 -7.93 1.36
CA ASN A 153 -21.51 -8.64 2.64
C ASN A 153 -21.07 -10.11 2.55
N THR A 154 -20.54 -10.56 1.42
CA THR A 154 -19.93 -11.89 1.33
C THR A 154 -18.51 -11.88 1.89
N GLN A 155 -18.01 -13.06 2.29
CA GLN A 155 -16.65 -13.22 2.77
C GLN A 155 -15.70 -13.61 1.64
N HIS A 156 -14.58 -12.90 1.54
CA HIS A 156 -13.46 -13.23 0.67
C HIS A 156 -12.31 -13.80 1.49
N HIS A 157 -11.94 -15.06 1.23
CA HIS A 157 -10.77 -15.68 1.85
C HIS A 157 -9.48 -15.10 1.27
N ILE A 158 -8.60 -14.60 2.14
CA ILE A 158 -7.30 -14.12 1.74
C ILE A 158 -6.44 -15.31 1.34
N MET A 159 -5.84 -15.23 0.15
CA MET A 159 -4.98 -16.29 -0.36
C MET A 159 -3.69 -16.41 0.47
N THR A 160 -3.41 -17.63 0.91
CA THR A 160 -2.11 -17.98 1.47
C THR A 160 -1.08 -18.13 0.36
N THR A 161 0.12 -17.63 0.60
CA THR A 161 1.25 -17.65 -0.33
C THR A 161 2.53 -18.11 0.38
N THR A 162 3.42 -18.75 -0.36
CA THR A 162 4.76 -19.13 0.11
C THR A 162 5.84 -18.19 -0.40
N GLU A 163 5.49 -17.25 -1.28
CA GLU A 163 6.43 -16.31 -1.88
C GLU A 163 5.72 -15.03 -2.30
N GLU A 164 6.25 -13.87 -1.92
CA GLU A 164 5.77 -12.58 -2.40
C GLU A 164 6.90 -11.62 -2.72
N LYS A 165 6.62 -10.70 -3.64
CA LYS A 165 7.53 -9.62 -3.97
C LYS A 165 7.22 -8.42 -3.07
N ASP A 166 8.19 -8.04 -2.27
CA ASP A 166 8.13 -6.89 -1.37
C ASP A 166 9.24 -5.89 -1.65
N LEU A 167 8.90 -4.64 -1.99
CA LEU A 167 9.85 -3.56 -2.30
C LEU A 167 10.97 -3.96 -3.28
N GLY A 168 10.65 -4.86 -4.23
CA GLY A 168 11.62 -5.35 -5.23
C GLY A 168 12.39 -6.60 -4.82
N VAL A 169 12.25 -7.07 -3.58
CA VAL A 169 12.84 -8.30 -3.04
C VAL A 169 11.81 -9.43 -3.06
N ILE A 170 12.21 -10.63 -3.46
CA ILE A 170 11.34 -11.81 -3.36
C ILE A 170 11.59 -12.44 -1.99
N VAL A 171 10.54 -12.52 -1.17
CA VAL A 171 10.57 -13.10 0.17
C VAL A 171 9.81 -14.42 0.13
N ASP A 172 10.44 -15.50 0.58
CA ASP A 172 9.79 -16.81 0.73
C ASP A 172 9.45 -17.12 2.19
N SER A 173 8.48 -18.01 2.42
CA SER A 173 8.02 -18.40 3.76
C SER A 173 9.09 -19.09 4.61
N GLY A 174 10.14 -19.62 3.97
CA GLY A 174 11.33 -20.17 4.63
C GLY A 174 12.38 -19.12 4.98
N LEU A 175 12.20 -17.86 4.55
CA LEU A 175 13.16 -16.77 4.67
C LEU A 175 14.56 -17.13 4.12
N THR A 176 14.61 -17.94 3.07
CA THR A 176 15.88 -18.41 2.48
C THR A 176 16.44 -17.45 1.44
N PHE A 177 15.58 -16.67 0.79
CA PHE A 177 15.88 -15.75 -0.32
C PHE A 177 16.53 -16.42 -1.54
N SER A 178 16.54 -17.76 -1.62
CA SER A 178 17.25 -18.52 -2.65
C SER A 178 16.82 -18.13 -4.06
N LYS A 179 15.51 -17.99 -4.30
CA LYS A 179 14.96 -17.60 -5.60
C LYS A 179 15.29 -16.15 -5.96
N TYR A 180 15.28 -15.26 -4.95
CA TYR A 180 15.67 -13.87 -5.16
C TYR A 180 17.13 -13.78 -5.60
N ILE A 181 18.02 -14.44 -4.88
CA ILE A 181 19.45 -14.51 -5.18
C ILE A 181 19.68 -15.06 -6.59
N GLN A 182 19.03 -16.17 -6.95
CA GLN A 182 19.15 -16.73 -8.29
C GLN A 182 18.69 -15.75 -9.39
N THR A 183 17.63 -14.98 -9.11
CA THR A 183 17.12 -13.96 -10.03
C THR A 183 18.13 -12.83 -10.22
N GLN A 184 18.82 -12.39 -9.16
CA GLN A 184 19.88 -11.38 -9.27
C GLN A 184 21.12 -11.90 -10.00
N ILE A 185 21.53 -13.15 -9.73
CA ILE A 185 22.62 -13.82 -10.47
C ILE A 185 22.31 -13.85 -11.97
N ASN A 186 21.09 -14.26 -12.35
CA ASN A 186 20.69 -14.32 -13.75
C ASN A 186 20.69 -12.93 -14.42
N LYS A 187 20.24 -11.88 -13.71
CA LYS A 187 20.32 -10.51 -14.22
C LYS A 187 21.76 -10.06 -14.45
N ALA A 188 22.65 -10.33 -13.50
CA ALA A 188 24.07 -10.00 -13.63
C ALA A 188 24.72 -10.76 -14.80
N ASN A 189 24.42 -12.04 -14.96
CA ASN A 189 24.91 -12.85 -16.07
C ASN A 189 24.42 -12.33 -17.44
N ASN A 190 23.18 -11.84 -17.52
CA ASN A 190 22.66 -11.24 -18.75
C ASN A 190 23.42 -9.96 -19.12
N VAL A 191 23.74 -9.11 -18.14
CA VAL A 191 24.58 -7.92 -18.36
C VAL A 191 25.99 -8.32 -18.79
N LEU A 192 26.61 -9.28 -18.12
CA LEU A 192 27.94 -9.80 -18.49
C LEU A 192 27.95 -10.35 -19.92
N ARG A 193 26.91 -11.10 -20.31
CA ARG A 193 26.78 -11.63 -21.66
C ARG A 193 26.65 -10.52 -22.70
N ALA A 194 25.88 -9.46 -22.39
CA ALA A 194 25.77 -8.30 -23.28
C ALA A 194 27.13 -7.62 -23.48
N ILE A 195 27.91 -7.42 -22.42
CA ILE A 195 29.26 -6.84 -22.50
C ILE A 195 30.18 -7.71 -23.36
N LYS A 196 30.21 -9.04 -23.14
CA LYS A 196 31.02 -10.00 -23.92
C LYS A 196 30.67 -10.09 -25.40
N HIS A 197 29.49 -9.66 -25.81
CA HIS A 197 29.09 -9.64 -27.22
C HIS A 197 29.25 -8.26 -27.87
N THR A 198 29.51 -7.20 -27.07
CA THR A 198 29.68 -5.83 -27.56
C THR A 198 31.17 -5.48 -27.75
N PHE A 199 32.06 -6.17 -27.04
CA PHE A 199 33.53 -6.04 -27.11
C PHE A 199 34.15 -7.40 -27.39
#